data_AF-A0A522EYI0-F1
#
_entry.id   AF-A0A522EYI0-F1
#
_cell.length_a   1.000
_cell.length_b   1.000
_cell.length_c   1.000
_cell.angle_alpha   90.00
_cell.angle_beta   90.00
_cell.angle_gamma   90.00
#
_symmetry.space_group_name_H-M   'P 1'
#
loop_
_entity.id
_entity.type
_entity.pdbx_description
1 polymer ?
#
loop_
_entity_poly.entity_id
_entity_poly.type
_entity_poly.pdbx_seq_one_letter_code
_entity_poly.pdbx_strand_id
1 'polypeptide(L)'
;MALHPKFPKSPYEILDPSLRWFPADEDLREKSYDKLLPPLVAKLRVKVKEWRALNYNGASHTSKALLKWWFALDHQFQDSDGSTITFKYYFAQREAVETIIYLYEIANIKDKYDLLRFDSSGAITPSMFTEDWKRFVIKMATGSGKTKVLSLILAWSYFHKLYEDDSTLARNFLLITPNIIVLDRIRKDFDGLKIFYEDPILPDNGYEGQNWKDDFQLTVHIQDEIGIIRKTGNLFISNIHRVFENNYKEASFEDENLSDYFLGRKPSGATNDSKIDLGDIVREIDELVVLNDEAHHIHDEKLAWFKSIQDINNKMKMKGTQLSLQVDVTATPRHNNGAIFVQTVSD
;
A
#
# COMPACT_ATOMS: atom_id res chain seq x y z
N MET A 1 17.68 16.33 20.13
CA MET A 1 17.14 15.25 19.30
C MET A 1 18.21 14.18 19.21
N ALA A 2 17.99 13.02 19.83
CA ALA A 2 18.99 11.96 19.92
C ALA A 2 19.07 11.16 18.61
N LEU A 3 19.68 11.74 17.58
CA LEU A 3 20.17 10.97 16.44
C LEU A 3 21.53 10.37 16.83
N HIS A 4 21.68 9.07 16.63
CA HIS A 4 22.95 8.40 16.89
C HIS A 4 24.09 9.09 16.08
N PRO A 5 25.30 9.28 16.62
CA PRO A 5 26.37 10.02 15.94
C PRO A 5 26.76 9.47 14.55
N LYS A 6 26.50 8.17 14.33
CA LYS A 6 26.72 7.47 13.04
C LYS A 6 25.52 7.52 12.09
N PHE A 7 24.46 8.26 12.41
CA PHE A 7 23.31 8.35 11.52
C PHE A 7 23.70 9.06 10.22
N PRO A 8 23.41 8.49 9.04
CA PRO A 8 23.82 9.05 7.76
C PRO A 8 23.18 10.41 7.52
N LYS A 9 23.92 11.29 6.84
CA LYS A 9 23.43 12.62 6.44
C LYS A 9 22.69 12.60 5.11
N SER A 10 22.98 11.61 4.27
CA SER A 10 22.37 11.46 2.95
C SER A 10 21.11 10.58 3.06
N PRO A 11 19.96 11.00 2.49
CA PRO A 11 18.74 10.18 2.49
C PRO A 11 18.82 8.97 1.55
N TYR A 12 19.88 8.90 0.72
CA TYR A 12 20.14 7.80 -0.22
C TYR A 12 21.02 6.70 0.37
N GLU A 13 21.67 6.96 1.51
CA GLU A 13 22.60 6.02 2.11
C GLU A 13 21.85 4.87 2.79
N ILE A 14 22.34 3.64 2.59
CA ILE A 14 21.74 2.46 3.19
C ILE A 14 22.00 2.48 4.70
N LEU A 15 20.92 2.58 5.46
CA LEU A 15 20.99 2.62 6.92
C LEU A 15 21.17 1.21 7.50
N ASP A 16 22.08 1.08 8.47
CA ASP A 16 22.20 -0.15 9.25
C ASP A 16 21.01 -0.31 10.20
N PRO A 17 20.35 -1.48 10.29
CA PRO A 17 19.20 -1.73 11.17
C PRO A 17 19.45 -1.41 12.65
N SER A 18 20.71 -1.50 13.12
CA SER A 18 21.09 -1.12 14.49
C SER A 18 20.99 0.40 14.75
N LEU A 19 21.09 1.21 13.70
CA LEU A 19 21.05 2.66 13.74
C LEU A 19 19.60 3.11 13.51
N ARG A 20 18.80 3.12 14.57
CA ARG A 20 17.39 3.52 14.50
C ARG A 20 17.15 4.78 15.32
N TRP A 21 16.35 5.68 14.78
CA TRP A 21 15.87 6.85 15.51
C TRP A 21 14.96 6.40 16.66
N PHE A 22 15.17 6.98 17.84
CA PHE A 22 14.36 6.69 19.04
C PHE A 22 13.82 8.00 19.63
N PRO A 23 12.51 8.09 19.95
CA PRO A 23 11.90 9.31 20.46
C PRO A 23 12.24 9.64 21.93
N ALA A 24 13.17 8.92 22.58
CA ALA A 24 13.61 9.19 23.96
C ALA A 24 15.13 9.13 24.08
N ASP A 25 15.67 9.55 25.23
CA ASP A 25 17.11 9.52 25.50
C ASP A 25 17.69 8.10 25.39
N GLU A 26 18.97 7.99 24.98
CA GLU A 26 19.63 6.69 24.76
C GLU A 26 19.56 5.77 25.99
N ASP A 27 19.54 6.34 27.20
CA ASP A 27 19.41 5.59 28.47
C ASP A 27 18.05 4.90 28.65
N LEU A 28 17.00 5.36 27.95
CA LEU A 28 15.67 4.76 27.95
C LEU A 28 15.46 3.77 26.80
N ARG A 29 16.48 3.59 25.94
CA ARG A 29 16.40 2.76 24.74
C ARG A 29 16.19 1.30 25.07
N GLU A 30 16.74 0.77 26.16
CA GLU A 30 16.54 -0.65 26.55
C GLU A 30 15.20 -0.90 27.28
N LYS A 31 14.70 0.08 28.06
CA LYS A 31 13.50 -0.09 28.91
C LYS A 31 12.19 0.26 28.20
N SER A 32 12.24 1.11 27.18
CA SER A 32 11.06 1.63 26.47
C SER A 32 11.05 1.28 24.98
N TYR A 33 12.03 0.47 24.51
CA TYR A 33 12.18 0.07 23.10
C TYR A 33 10.87 -0.48 22.53
N ASP A 34 10.28 -1.42 23.26
CA ASP A 34 9.16 -2.24 22.80
C ASP A 34 7.81 -1.50 22.85
N LYS A 35 7.73 -0.38 23.59
CA LYS A 35 6.48 0.38 23.74
C LYS A 35 6.32 1.49 22.70
N LEU A 36 7.43 1.98 22.12
CA LEU A 36 7.44 3.17 21.27
C LEU A 36 7.71 2.85 19.80
N LEU A 37 8.16 1.64 19.50
CA LEU A 37 8.50 1.20 18.15
C LEU A 37 7.52 0.12 17.68
N PRO A 38 7.20 0.10 16.38
CA PRO A 38 6.41 -0.97 15.84
C PRO A 38 7.13 -2.33 15.98
N PRO A 39 6.43 -3.36 16.48
CA PRO A 39 7.06 -4.56 17.06
C PRO A 39 7.61 -5.55 16.02
N LEU A 40 7.18 -5.47 14.76
CA LEU A 40 7.67 -6.33 13.68
C LEU A 40 8.94 -5.78 13.00
N VAL A 41 9.10 -4.46 13.02
CA VAL A 41 10.06 -3.75 12.16
C VAL A 41 11.50 -4.11 12.51
N ALA A 42 11.85 -4.26 13.78
CA ALA A 42 13.23 -4.51 14.19
C ALA A 42 13.80 -5.79 13.57
N LYS A 43 13.05 -6.90 13.63
CA LYS A 43 13.44 -8.17 13.00
C LYS A 43 13.38 -8.10 11.48
N LEU A 44 12.37 -7.43 10.93
CA LEU A 44 12.22 -7.31 9.47
C LEU A 44 13.38 -6.57 8.82
N ARG A 45 13.85 -5.46 9.41
CA ARG A 45 14.98 -4.70 8.86
C ARG A 45 16.27 -5.51 8.79
N VAL A 46 16.53 -6.35 9.79
CA VAL A 46 17.67 -7.29 9.77
C VAL A 46 17.50 -8.31 8.65
N LYS A 47 16.32 -8.93 8.53
CA LYS A 47 16.04 -9.94 7.51
C LYS A 47 16.09 -9.38 6.08
N VAL A 48 15.53 -8.20 5.86
CA VAL A 48 15.57 -7.51 4.57
C VAL A 48 17.00 -7.11 4.22
N LYS A 49 17.81 -6.65 5.18
CA LYS A 49 19.24 -6.38 4.96
C LYS A 49 19.99 -7.65 4.54
N GLU A 50 19.79 -8.76 5.26
CA GLU A 50 20.40 -10.06 4.93
C GLU A 50 20.02 -10.49 3.51
N TRP A 51 18.73 -10.44 3.18
CA TRP A 51 18.21 -10.81 1.86
C TRP A 51 18.74 -9.91 0.73
N ARG A 52 18.82 -8.60 0.96
CA ARG A 52 19.43 -7.63 0.04
C ARG A 52 20.90 -7.95 -0.21
N ALA A 53 21.67 -8.28 0.83
CA ALA A 53 23.08 -8.65 0.70
C ALA A 53 23.30 -9.94 -0.11
N LEU A 54 22.29 -10.83 -0.14
CA LEU A 54 22.27 -12.03 -0.96
C LEU A 54 21.74 -11.79 -2.38
N ASN A 55 21.70 -10.53 -2.85
CA ASN A 55 21.19 -10.14 -4.16
C ASN A 55 19.76 -10.66 -4.44
N TYR A 56 18.88 -10.54 -3.43
CA TYR A 56 17.47 -10.93 -3.51
C TYR A 56 17.25 -12.41 -3.84
N ASN A 57 18.09 -13.29 -3.30
CA ASN A 57 17.98 -14.73 -3.51
C ASN A 57 16.57 -15.26 -3.16
N GLY A 58 16.08 -16.25 -3.92
CA GLY A 58 14.75 -16.84 -3.76
C GLY A 58 13.59 -16.05 -4.39
N ALA A 59 13.78 -14.77 -4.74
CA ALA A 59 12.74 -13.97 -5.38
C ALA A 59 12.50 -14.36 -6.84
N SER A 60 11.30 -14.06 -7.33
CA SER A 60 10.88 -14.22 -8.73
C SER A 60 11.80 -13.47 -9.69
N HIS A 61 11.80 -13.87 -10.96
CA HIS A 61 12.60 -13.18 -11.96
C HIS A 61 12.13 -11.72 -12.12
N THR A 62 10.81 -11.53 -12.14
CA THR A 62 10.18 -10.21 -12.21
C THR A 62 10.59 -9.29 -11.06
N SER A 63 10.53 -9.78 -9.81
CA SER A 63 10.93 -8.97 -8.65
C SER A 63 12.40 -8.61 -8.64
N LYS A 64 13.29 -9.54 -9.03
CA LYS A 64 14.73 -9.25 -9.16
C LYS A 64 14.98 -8.20 -10.24
N ALA A 65 14.32 -8.32 -11.39
CA ALA A 65 14.45 -7.37 -12.49
C ALA A 65 14.06 -5.96 -12.05
N LEU A 66 12.88 -5.82 -11.42
CA LEU A 66 12.37 -4.54 -10.92
C LEU A 66 13.23 -3.96 -9.79
N LEU A 67 13.62 -4.76 -8.80
CA LEU A 67 14.48 -4.29 -7.70
C LEU A 67 15.85 -3.81 -8.18
N LYS A 68 16.46 -4.52 -9.13
CA LYS A 68 17.70 -4.08 -9.77
C LYS A 68 17.50 -2.79 -10.57
N TRP A 69 16.41 -2.74 -11.35
CA TRP A 69 16.07 -1.56 -12.13
C TRP A 69 15.94 -0.33 -11.22
N TRP A 70 15.13 -0.41 -10.16
CA TRP A 70 14.89 0.74 -9.28
C TRP A 70 16.09 1.13 -8.42
N PHE A 71 16.83 0.17 -7.88
CA PHE A 71 17.76 0.44 -6.78
C PHE A 71 19.23 0.14 -7.06
N ALA A 72 19.55 -0.49 -8.20
CA ALA A 72 20.93 -0.80 -8.59
C ALA A 72 21.38 -0.06 -9.86
N LEU A 73 20.46 0.28 -10.76
CA LEU A 73 20.76 1.07 -11.95
C LEU A 73 20.65 2.57 -11.64
N ASP A 74 21.54 3.37 -12.25
CA ASP A 74 21.46 4.82 -12.23
C ASP A 74 20.52 5.28 -13.35
N HIS A 75 19.55 6.14 -13.01
CA HIS A 75 18.59 6.71 -13.95
C HIS A 75 18.98 8.15 -14.27
N GLN A 76 19.29 8.44 -15.52
CA GLN A 76 19.71 9.78 -15.94
C GLN A 76 18.56 10.51 -16.62
N PHE A 77 18.26 11.71 -16.13
CA PHE A 77 17.26 12.62 -16.69
C PHE A 77 17.95 13.86 -17.24
N GLN A 78 17.43 14.38 -18.36
CA GLN A 78 17.78 15.71 -18.82
C GLN A 78 16.86 16.71 -18.13
N ASP A 79 17.45 17.65 -17.40
CA ASP A 79 16.74 18.79 -16.84
C ASP A 79 16.43 19.82 -17.93
N SER A 80 15.50 20.71 -17.64
CA SER A 80 15.09 21.86 -18.45
C SER A 80 16.27 22.74 -18.92
N ASP A 81 17.33 22.83 -18.13
CA ASP A 81 18.56 23.57 -18.45
C ASP A 81 19.58 22.74 -19.29
N GLY A 82 19.21 21.53 -19.71
CA GLY A 82 20.07 20.60 -20.46
C GLY A 82 21.10 19.85 -19.60
N SER A 83 21.07 20.03 -18.29
CA SER A 83 21.94 19.31 -17.35
C SER A 83 21.46 17.87 -17.11
N THR A 84 22.38 16.93 -16.94
CA THR A 84 22.03 15.53 -16.63
C THR A 84 21.94 15.33 -15.13
N ILE A 85 20.74 15.08 -14.61
CA ILE A 85 20.50 14.74 -13.21
C ILE A 85 20.39 13.23 -13.07
N THR A 86 21.11 12.66 -12.11
CA THR A 86 20.93 11.25 -11.75
C THR A 86 19.85 11.13 -10.69
N PHE A 87 18.73 10.52 -11.06
CA PHE A 87 17.64 10.20 -10.15
C PHE A 87 18.00 8.99 -9.28
N LYS A 88 17.70 9.10 -7.98
CA LYS A 88 17.84 7.99 -7.02
C LYS A 88 16.64 7.98 -6.09
N TYR A 89 16.15 6.79 -5.77
CA TYR A 89 15.14 6.63 -4.72
C TYR A 89 15.78 6.77 -3.34
N TYR A 90 15.05 7.32 -2.38
CA TYR A 90 15.50 7.39 -1.00
C TYR A 90 15.58 5.99 -0.39
N PHE A 91 16.48 5.81 0.58
CA PHE A 91 16.64 4.52 1.26
C PHE A 91 15.34 4.07 1.93
N ALA A 92 14.58 5.00 2.54
CA ALA A 92 13.29 4.69 3.15
C ALA A 92 12.25 4.15 2.13
N GLN A 93 12.28 4.65 0.89
CA GLN A 93 11.40 4.16 -0.19
C GLN A 93 11.81 2.75 -0.61
N ARG A 94 13.12 2.52 -0.74
CA ARG A 94 13.69 1.20 -1.02
C ARG A 94 13.35 0.19 0.07
N GLU A 95 13.57 0.53 1.33
CA GLU A 95 13.30 -0.33 2.48
C GLU A 95 11.82 -0.72 2.55
N ALA A 96 10.91 0.23 2.29
CA ALA A 96 9.48 -0.03 2.23
C ALA A 96 9.09 -1.04 1.14
N VAL A 97 9.57 -0.85 -0.09
CA VAL A 97 9.28 -1.74 -1.22
C VAL A 97 9.89 -3.13 -1.01
N GLU A 98 11.16 -3.19 -0.63
CA GLU A 98 11.85 -4.47 -0.36
C GLU A 98 11.18 -5.25 0.77
N THR A 99 10.69 -4.57 1.81
CA THR A 99 9.98 -5.23 2.92
C THR A 99 8.70 -5.89 2.45
N ILE A 100 7.90 -5.22 1.60
CA ILE A 100 6.66 -5.80 1.06
C ILE A 100 6.97 -7.02 0.18
N ILE A 101 7.94 -6.90 -0.72
CA ILE A 101 8.33 -8.01 -1.61
C ILE A 101 8.88 -9.19 -0.79
N TYR A 102 9.72 -8.92 0.21
CA TYR A 102 10.25 -9.93 1.11
C TYR A 102 9.13 -10.67 1.86
N LEU A 103 8.16 -9.94 2.40
CA LEU A 103 7.02 -10.53 3.11
C LEU A 103 6.15 -11.40 2.20
N TYR A 104 5.93 -10.94 0.95
CA TYR A 104 5.09 -11.65 0.00
C TYR A 104 5.77 -12.88 -0.61
N GLU A 105 6.99 -12.75 -1.15
CA GLU A 105 7.64 -13.84 -1.89
C GLU A 105 8.50 -14.75 -1.01
N ILE A 106 9.26 -14.17 -0.07
CA ILE A 106 10.29 -14.90 0.67
C ILE A 106 9.74 -15.47 1.96
N ALA A 107 9.09 -14.62 2.76
CA ALA A 107 8.43 -15.07 3.98
C ALA A 107 7.09 -15.78 3.70
N ASN A 108 6.53 -15.60 2.49
CA ASN A 108 5.24 -16.13 2.05
C ASN A 108 4.15 -15.94 3.10
N ILE A 109 4.00 -14.70 3.58
CA ILE A 109 2.96 -14.37 4.56
C ILE A 109 1.59 -14.65 3.96
N LYS A 110 0.84 -15.56 4.57
CA LYS A 110 -0.54 -15.88 4.20
C LYS A 110 -1.53 -15.16 5.08
N ASP A 111 -1.24 -15.10 6.37
CA ASP A 111 -2.14 -14.56 7.38
C ASP A 111 -1.38 -13.86 8.53
N LYS A 112 -2.14 -13.40 9.51
CA LYS A 112 -1.62 -12.75 10.72
C LYS A 112 -0.70 -13.65 11.57
N TYR A 113 -0.87 -14.97 11.52
CA TYR A 113 -0.03 -15.88 12.31
C TYR A 113 1.39 -15.97 11.75
N ASP A 114 1.54 -15.87 10.43
CA ASP A 114 2.85 -15.79 9.80
C ASP A 114 3.59 -14.50 10.19
N LEU A 115 2.88 -13.37 10.32
CA LEU A 115 3.47 -12.09 10.75
C LEU A 115 4.01 -12.13 12.18
N LEU A 116 3.38 -12.90 13.08
CA LEU A 116 3.83 -13.04 14.48
C LEU A 116 5.25 -13.61 14.60
N ARG A 117 5.76 -14.31 13.58
CA ARG A 117 7.16 -14.80 13.56
C ARG A 117 8.19 -13.66 13.64
N PHE A 118 7.79 -12.46 13.22
CA PHE A 118 8.63 -11.27 13.23
C PHE A 118 8.45 -10.40 14.49
N ASP A 119 7.61 -10.81 15.44
CA ASP A 119 7.47 -10.09 16.71
C ASP A 119 8.77 -10.15 17.51
N SER A 120 9.40 -8.99 17.74
CA SER A 120 10.56 -8.88 18.61
C SER A 120 10.21 -8.73 20.08
N SER A 121 9.01 -8.25 20.38
CA SER A 121 8.56 -7.90 21.73
C SER A 121 8.00 -9.10 22.51
N GLY A 122 7.49 -10.12 21.82
CA GLY A 122 6.75 -11.23 22.43
C GLY A 122 5.40 -10.81 23.02
N ALA A 123 4.98 -9.57 22.79
CA ALA A 123 3.78 -8.98 23.37
C ALA A 123 2.58 -9.01 22.41
N ILE A 124 2.77 -9.40 21.14
CA ILE A 124 1.69 -9.40 20.17
C ILE A 124 0.90 -10.70 20.26
N THR A 125 -0.43 -10.58 20.34
CA THR A 125 -1.34 -11.72 20.23
C THR A 125 -2.13 -11.67 18.91
N PRO A 126 -2.57 -12.82 18.36
CA PRO A 126 -3.37 -12.85 17.14
C PRO A 126 -4.68 -12.04 17.21
N SER A 127 -5.18 -11.77 18.41
CA SER A 127 -6.38 -10.95 18.64
C SER A 127 -6.15 -9.46 18.40
N MET A 128 -4.90 -9.01 18.33
CA MET A 128 -4.56 -7.62 18.01
C MET A 128 -4.69 -7.31 16.51
N PHE A 129 -4.76 -8.35 15.67
CA PHE A 129 -5.03 -8.24 14.24
C PHE A 129 -6.52 -8.52 13.99
N THR A 130 -7.26 -7.46 13.67
CA THR A 130 -8.69 -7.53 13.40
C THR A 130 -8.97 -8.06 12.00
N GLU A 131 -8.06 -7.82 11.05
CA GLU A 131 -8.16 -8.34 9.68
C GLU A 131 -7.84 -9.84 9.55
N ASP A 132 -8.45 -10.46 8.54
CA ASP A 132 -8.23 -11.84 8.11
C ASP A 132 -7.75 -11.92 6.64
N TRP A 133 -7.11 -10.85 6.16
CA TRP A 133 -6.46 -10.72 4.86
C TRP A 133 -5.05 -10.11 5.01
N LYS A 134 -4.27 -10.12 3.91
CA LYS A 134 -2.89 -9.61 3.92
C LYS A 134 -2.88 -8.08 3.94
N ARG A 135 -2.60 -7.50 5.11
CA ARG A 135 -2.49 -6.05 5.31
C ARG A 135 -1.11 -5.67 5.83
N PHE A 136 -0.40 -4.82 5.11
CA PHE A 136 0.91 -4.31 5.50
C PHE A 136 0.86 -2.79 5.69
N VAL A 137 1.30 -2.31 6.85
CA VAL A 137 1.37 -0.88 7.15
C VAL A 137 2.82 -0.41 7.04
N ILE A 138 3.06 0.64 6.25
CA ILE A 138 4.34 1.32 6.14
C ILE A 138 4.22 2.68 6.81
N LYS A 139 5.03 2.91 7.84
CA LYS A 139 5.18 4.23 8.43
C LYS A 139 6.12 5.06 7.57
N MET A 140 5.64 6.19 7.08
CA MET A 140 6.39 7.09 6.20
C MET A 140 6.09 8.55 6.54
N ALA A 141 7.13 9.35 6.78
CA ALA A 141 6.98 10.78 7.05
C ALA A 141 6.32 11.53 5.87
N THR A 142 5.57 12.59 6.15
CA THR A 142 5.03 13.46 5.10
C THR A 142 6.17 14.04 4.26
N GLY A 143 6.05 13.97 2.93
CA GLY A 143 7.09 14.41 2.00
C GLY A 143 8.17 13.37 1.69
N SER A 144 8.18 12.20 2.33
CA SER A 144 9.13 11.10 2.01
C SER A 144 8.83 10.35 0.71
N GLY A 145 7.75 10.72 0.00
CA GLY A 145 7.36 10.13 -1.28
C GLY A 145 6.47 8.89 -1.17
N LYS A 146 5.43 8.94 -0.33
CA LYS A 146 4.40 7.88 -0.20
C LYS A 146 3.82 7.46 -1.55
N THR A 147 3.45 8.43 -2.40
CA THR A 147 2.91 8.18 -3.74
C THR A 147 3.88 7.38 -4.62
N LYS A 148 5.18 7.68 -4.56
CA LYS A 148 6.20 6.93 -5.31
C LYS A 148 6.26 5.47 -4.85
N VAL A 149 6.24 5.22 -3.54
CA VAL A 149 6.21 3.85 -3.00
C VAL A 149 4.96 3.10 -3.44
N LEU A 150 3.78 3.72 -3.35
CA LEU A 150 2.54 3.10 -3.84
C LEU A 150 2.60 2.77 -5.33
N SER A 151 3.20 3.64 -6.13
CA SER A 151 3.35 3.44 -7.58
C SER A 151 4.32 2.29 -7.90
N LEU A 152 5.43 2.16 -7.17
CA LEU A 152 6.36 1.03 -7.28
C LEU A 152 5.68 -0.30 -6.93
N ILE A 153 4.88 -0.32 -5.85
CA ILE A 153 4.13 -1.51 -5.43
C ILE A 153 3.06 -1.88 -6.46
N LEU A 154 2.38 -0.88 -7.04
CA LEU A 154 1.40 -1.09 -8.09
C LEU A 154 2.06 -1.73 -9.31
N ALA A 155 3.16 -1.14 -9.80
CA ALA A 155 3.91 -1.69 -10.93
C ALA A 155 4.40 -3.11 -10.65
N TRP A 156 4.97 -3.35 -9.45
CA TRP A 156 5.38 -4.69 -9.02
C TRP A 156 4.21 -5.68 -9.06
N SER A 157 3.08 -5.36 -8.44
CA SER A 157 1.90 -6.24 -8.42
C SER A 157 1.39 -6.55 -9.82
N TYR A 158 1.37 -5.54 -10.70
CA TYR A 158 0.93 -5.69 -12.09
C TYR A 158 1.81 -6.68 -12.85
N PHE A 159 3.13 -6.46 -12.87
CA PHE A 159 4.04 -7.30 -13.63
C PHE A 159 4.25 -8.67 -12.99
N HIS A 160 4.28 -8.77 -11.67
CA HIS A 160 4.37 -10.06 -11.00
C HIS A 160 3.17 -10.93 -11.35
N LYS A 161 1.95 -10.36 -11.42
CA LYS A 161 0.77 -11.08 -11.89
C LYS A 161 0.75 -11.35 -13.40
N LEU A 162 1.47 -10.55 -14.20
CA LEU A 162 1.52 -10.71 -15.64
C LEU A 162 2.53 -11.78 -16.09
N TYR A 163 3.72 -11.80 -15.47
CA TYR A 163 4.84 -12.63 -15.92
C TYR A 163 5.09 -13.87 -15.07
N GLU A 164 4.55 -13.95 -13.85
CA GLU A 164 4.71 -15.11 -12.98
C GLU A 164 3.38 -15.88 -12.88
N ASP A 165 3.36 -17.11 -13.37
CA ASP A 165 2.13 -17.92 -13.51
C ASP A 165 1.40 -18.16 -12.18
N ASP A 166 2.16 -18.42 -11.11
CA ASP A 166 1.64 -18.74 -9.77
C ASP A 166 1.35 -17.50 -8.91
N SER A 167 1.43 -16.30 -9.48
CA SER A 167 1.20 -15.05 -8.76
C SER A 167 -0.23 -14.94 -8.24
N THR A 168 -0.39 -14.65 -6.95
CA THR A 168 -1.68 -14.34 -6.34
C THR A 168 -1.94 -12.83 -6.24
N LEU A 169 -1.07 -12.00 -6.84
CA LEU A 169 -1.24 -10.55 -6.91
C LEU A 169 -2.32 -10.16 -7.93
N ALA A 170 -2.56 -8.86 -8.10
CA ALA A 170 -3.60 -8.34 -8.97
C ALA A 170 -3.08 -7.30 -9.96
N ARG A 171 -3.82 -7.14 -11.06
CA ARG A 171 -3.67 -6.04 -12.02
C ARG A 171 -4.82 -5.02 -11.92
N ASN A 172 -5.73 -5.19 -10.96
CA ASN A 172 -6.70 -4.16 -10.60
C ASN A 172 -6.37 -3.59 -9.23
N PHE A 173 -6.52 -2.28 -9.10
CA PHE A 173 -6.09 -1.53 -7.94
C PHE A 173 -7.19 -0.60 -7.47
N LEU A 174 -7.37 -0.52 -6.16
CA LEU A 174 -8.19 0.50 -5.52
C LEU A 174 -7.29 1.38 -4.65
N LEU A 175 -7.09 2.62 -5.05
CA LEU A 175 -6.39 3.63 -4.28
C LEU A 175 -7.39 4.50 -3.53
N ILE A 176 -7.35 4.45 -2.20
CA ILE A 176 -8.28 5.16 -1.32
C ILE A 176 -7.57 6.30 -0.59
N THR A 177 -8.23 7.46 -0.58
CA THR A 177 -7.79 8.64 0.16
C THR A 177 -8.82 9.04 1.22
N PRO A 178 -8.39 9.73 2.30
CA PRO A 178 -9.32 10.09 3.36
C PRO A 178 -10.20 11.29 3.02
N ASN A 179 -9.75 12.16 2.12
CA ASN A 179 -10.45 13.40 1.80
C ASN A 179 -10.15 13.85 0.36
N ILE A 180 -10.99 14.76 -0.14
CA ILE A 180 -10.93 15.23 -1.54
C ILE A 180 -9.62 16.00 -1.81
N ILE A 181 -9.04 16.67 -0.81
CA ILE A 181 -7.77 17.40 -0.98
C ILE A 181 -6.62 16.45 -1.29
N VAL A 182 -6.51 15.34 -0.55
CA VAL A 182 -5.52 14.29 -0.81
C VAL A 182 -5.83 13.60 -2.14
N LEU A 183 -7.12 13.37 -2.43
CA LEU A 183 -7.56 12.81 -3.71
C LEU A 183 -7.07 13.64 -4.91
N ASP A 184 -7.27 14.96 -4.88
CA ASP A 184 -6.88 15.85 -5.97
C ASP A 184 -5.36 15.86 -6.21
N ARG A 185 -4.57 15.72 -5.13
CA ARG A 185 -3.11 15.56 -5.25
C ARG A 185 -2.75 14.26 -5.95
N ILE A 186 -3.27 13.14 -5.45
CA ILE A 186 -2.98 11.81 -6.01
C ILE A 186 -3.49 11.72 -7.45
N ARG A 187 -4.68 12.25 -7.73
CA ARG A 187 -5.22 12.36 -9.08
C ARG A 187 -4.22 13.01 -10.02
N LYS A 188 -3.62 14.15 -9.66
CA LYS A 188 -2.64 14.83 -10.51
C LYS A 188 -1.40 13.99 -10.79
N ASP A 189 -0.93 13.24 -9.79
CA ASP A 189 0.24 12.35 -9.93
C ASP A 189 -0.06 11.16 -10.87
N PHE A 190 -1.28 10.60 -10.79
CA PHE A 190 -1.70 9.43 -11.59
C PHE A 190 -2.41 9.77 -12.90
N ASP A 191 -2.72 11.05 -13.15
CA ASP A 191 -3.41 11.49 -14.35
C ASP A 191 -2.58 11.15 -15.60
N GLY A 192 -3.21 10.49 -16.57
CA GLY A 192 -2.54 9.98 -17.76
C GLY A 192 -1.39 9.01 -17.47
N LEU A 193 -1.33 8.40 -16.27
CA LEU A 193 -0.24 7.52 -15.82
C LEU A 193 1.15 8.18 -15.80
N LYS A 194 1.22 9.52 -15.76
CA LYS A 194 2.49 10.27 -15.89
C LYS A 194 3.57 9.79 -14.94
N ILE A 195 3.24 9.55 -13.67
CA ILE A 195 4.20 9.04 -12.68
C ILE A 195 4.92 7.76 -13.12
N PHE A 196 4.28 6.88 -13.89
CA PHE A 196 4.89 5.63 -14.34
C PHE A 196 5.90 5.82 -15.48
N TYR A 197 5.75 6.88 -16.27
CA TYR A 197 6.57 7.15 -17.45
C TYR A 197 7.60 8.27 -17.25
N GLU A 198 7.31 9.24 -16.37
CA GLU A 198 8.21 10.34 -16.02
C GLU A 198 9.25 9.91 -14.98
N ASP A 199 8.85 9.12 -13.98
CA ASP A 199 9.80 8.51 -13.05
C ASP A 199 10.28 7.15 -13.60
N PRO A 200 11.46 6.65 -13.19
CA PRO A 200 11.98 5.37 -13.67
C PRO A 200 11.29 4.16 -12.99
N ILE A 201 9.96 4.17 -12.94
CA ILE A 201 9.13 3.10 -12.36
C ILE A 201 9.03 1.93 -13.33
N LEU A 202 8.77 2.20 -14.62
CA LEU A 202 8.70 1.18 -15.65
C LEU A 202 10.08 1.00 -16.31
N PRO A 203 10.62 -0.23 -16.36
CA PRO A 203 11.80 -0.51 -17.17
C PRO A 203 11.56 -0.26 -18.66
N ASP A 204 12.64 -0.09 -19.42
CA ASP A 204 12.54 -0.01 -20.88
C ASP A 204 12.18 -1.36 -21.51
N ASN A 205 11.51 -1.34 -22.66
CA ASN A 205 11.22 -2.56 -23.41
C ASN A 205 12.52 -3.27 -23.82
N GLY A 206 12.55 -4.59 -23.65
CA GLY A 206 13.73 -5.43 -23.85
C GLY A 206 14.59 -5.63 -22.60
N TYR A 207 14.37 -4.88 -21.51
CA TYR A 207 15.06 -5.12 -20.25
C TYR A 207 14.68 -6.50 -19.69
N GLU A 208 15.69 -7.34 -19.44
CA GLU A 208 15.52 -8.75 -19.02
C GLU A 208 14.56 -9.54 -19.95
N GLY A 209 14.48 -9.16 -21.23
CA GLY A 209 13.70 -9.86 -22.26
C GLY A 209 12.19 -9.63 -22.25
N GLN A 210 11.69 -8.65 -21.47
CA GLN A 210 10.25 -8.33 -21.36
C GLN A 210 9.91 -6.95 -21.95
N ASN A 211 8.66 -6.72 -22.34
CA ASN A 211 8.19 -5.46 -22.93
C ASN A 211 7.43 -4.59 -21.91
N TRP A 212 8.12 -4.21 -20.84
CA TRP A 212 7.54 -3.53 -19.67
C TRP A 212 6.62 -2.34 -19.97
N LYS A 213 7.00 -1.42 -20.87
CA LYS A 213 6.18 -0.23 -21.19
C LYS A 213 4.97 -0.59 -22.03
N ASP A 214 5.11 -1.49 -22.99
CA ASP A 214 4.03 -1.88 -23.91
C ASP A 214 2.99 -2.78 -23.21
N ASP A 215 3.48 -3.63 -22.32
CA ASP A 215 2.66 -4.55 -21.53
C ASP A 215 1.93 -3.83 -20.40
N PHE A 216 2.36 -2.64 -19.99
CA PHE A 216 1.72 -1.85 -18.93
C PHE A 216 0.48 -1.10 -19.43
N GLN A 217 -0.63 -1.83 -19.48
CA GLN A 217 -1.94 -1.28 -19.86
C GLN A 217 -2.83 -1.10 -18.63
N LEU A 218 -2.89 0.13 -18.13
CA LEU A 218 -3.72 0.52 -16.98
C LEU A 218 -4.72 1.61 -17.40
N THR A 219 -5.99 1.45 -17.02
CA THR A 219 -7.02 2.47 -17.20
C THR A 219 -7.31 3.11 -15.85
N VAL A 220 -7.20 4.44 -15.76
CA VAL A 220 -7.46 5.18 -14.52
C VAL A 220 -8.93 5.59 -14.48
N HIS A 221 -9.61 5.26 -13.39
CA HIS A 221 -10.99 5.62 -13.11
C HIS A 221 -11.01 6.48 -11.85
N ILE A 222 -11.59 7.68 -11.93
CA ILE A 222 -11.52 8.68 -10.87
C ILE A 222 -12.93 8.97 -10.38
N GLN A 223 -13.21 8.69 -9.11
CA GLN A 223 -14.53 8.91 -8.51
C GLN A 223 -15.69 8.38 -9.39
N ASP A 224 -16.50 9.29 -9.92
CA ASP A 224 -17.69 9.01 -10.74
C ASP A 224 -17.36 8.91 -12.25
N GLU A 225 -16.15 9.29 -12.68
CA GLU A 225 -15.68 9.20 -14.06
C GLU A 225 -15.19 7.78 -14.36
N ILE A 226 -16.11 6.82 -14.31
CA ILE A 226 -15.82 5.41 -14.58
C ILE A 226 -15.98 5.15 -16.07
N GLY A 227 -14.86 5.08 -16.78
CA GLY A 227 -14.81 4.61 -18.17
C GLY A 227 -15.08 3.11 -18.32
N ILE A 228 -14.72 2.54 -19.46
CA ILE A 228 -14.87 1.11 -19.73
C ILE A 228 -13.98 0.31 -18.77
N ILE A 229 -14.61 -0.49 -17.91
CA ILE A 229 -13.91 -1.37 -16.97
C ILE A 229 -13.43 -2.60 -17.74
N ARG A 230 -12.13 -2.82 -17.74
CA ARG A 230 -11.51 -4.01 -18.32
C ARG A 230 -11.56 -5.16 -17.31
N LYS A 231 -11.34 -6.40 -17.75
CA LYS A 231 -11.17 -7.53 -16.83
C LYS A 231 -9.95 -7.34 -15.91
N THR A 232 -8.89 -6.76 -16.45
CA THR A 232 -7.61 -6.50 -15.78
C THR A 232 -7.05 -5.15 -16.21
N GLY A 233 -6.23 -4.54 -15.37
CA GLY A 233 -5.56 -3.28 -15.70
C GLY A 233 -6.46 -2.07 -15.43
N ASN A 234 -7.10 -2.03 -14.27
CA ASN A 234 -7.88 -0.87 -13.82
C ASN A 234 -7.29 -0.29 -12.54
N LEU A 235 -7.18 1.03 -12.46
CA LEU A 235 -6.81 1.77 -11.25
C LEU A 235 -7.98 2.67 -10.86
N PHE A 236 -8.67 2.29 -9.79
CA PHE A 236 -9.74 3.08 -9.21
C PHE A 236 -9.17 4.01 -8.15
N ILE A 237 -9.36 5.31 -8.31
CA ILE A 237 -8.90 6.33 -7.36
C ILE A 237 -10.13 7.02 -6.77
N SER A 238 -10.33 6.89 -5.46
CA SER A 238 -11.53 7.42 -4.80
C SER A 238 -11.28 7.82 -3.36
N ASN A 239 -12.17 8.65 -2.81
CA ASN A 239 -12.16 8.98 -1.39
C ASN A 239 -13.06 8.02 -0.61
N ILE A 240 -12.70 7.81 0.66
CA ILE A 240 -13.42 6.96 1.63
C ILE A 240 -14.94 7.11 1.58
N HIS A 241 -15.45 8.35 1.57
CA HIS A 241 -16.89 8.62 1.58
C HIS A 241 -17.61 8.04 0.36
N ARG A 242 -16.99 8.11 -0.83
CA ARG A 242 -17.62 7.62 -2.06
C ARG A 242 -17.61 6.11 -2.17
N VAL A 243 -16.54 5.45 -1.74
CA VAL A 243 -16.47 3.98 -1.79
C VAL A 243 -17.44 3.35 -0.78
N PHE A 244 -17.80 4.07 0.31
CA PHE A 244 -18.36 3.44 1.50
C PHE A 244 -19.69 4.02 2.03
N GLU A 245 -20.14 5.23 1.62
CA GLU A 245 -21.40 5.81 2.13
C GLU A 245 -22.66 5.06 1.68
N ASN A 246 -22.61 4.26 0.62
CA ASN A 246 -23.79 3.52 0.16
C ASN A 246 -24.07 2.22 0.94
N ASN A 247 -23.17 1.75 1.81
CA ASN A 247 -23.29 0.44 2.46
C ASN A 247 -23.51 0.45 3.99
N TYR A 248 -23.75 1.60 4.63
CA TYR A 248 -23.91 1.67 6.09
C TYR A 248 -25.20 2.30 6.61
N LYS A 249 -26.31 2.04 5.92
CA LYS A 249 -27.61 1.93 6.59
C LYS A 249 -28.34 0.72 6.06
N GLU A 250 -28.16 -0.42 6.73
CA GLU A 250 -29.28 -1.34 6.89
C GLU A 250 -30.25 -0.61 7.79
N ALA A 251 -31.42 -0.28 7.26
CA ALA A 251 -32.40 0.41 8.05
C ALA A 251 -32.78 -0.48 9.24
N SER A 252 -32.69 0.05 10.44
CA SER A 252 -33.00 -0.65 11.68
C SER A 252 -34.22 -0.01 12.35
N PHE A 253 -34.97 -0.83 13.10
CA PHE A 253 -36.06 -0.33 13.96
C PHE A 253 -35.55 0.55 15.12
N GLU A 254 -34.24 0.56 15.35
CA GLU A 254 -33.58 1.37 16.38
C GLU A 254 -33.04 2.70 15.85
N ASP A 255 -33.20 2.99 14.55
CA ASP A 255 -32.73 4.25 13.95
C ASP A 255 -33.57 5.45 14.43
N GLU A 256 -32.91 6.56 14.80
CA GLU A 256 -33.60 7.83 15.17
C GLU A 256 -34.55 8.32 14.07
N ASN A 257 -34.27 7.95 12.82
CA ASN A 257 -35.12 8.25 11.67
C ASN A 257 -35.46 6.97 10.90
N LEU A 258 -36.61 6.40 11.23
CA LEU A 258 -37.17 5.17 10.65
C LEU A 258 -37.63 5.33 9.18
N SER A 259 -37.44 6.49 8.55
CA SER A 259 -37.90 6.74 7.19
C SER A 259 -37.31 5.74 6.20
N ASP A 260 -36.01 5.43 6.31
CA ASP A 260 -35.34 4.48 5.42
C ASP A 260 -35.82 3.03 5.65
N TYR A 261 -36.31 2.71 6.86
CA TYR A 261 -36.85 1.40 7.24
C TYR A 261 -38.22 1.15 6.64
N PHE A 262 -39.10 2.15 6.69
CA PHE A 262 -40.49 2.03 6.22
C PHE A 262 -40.68 2.40 4.75
N LEU A 263 -39.94 3.37 4.23
CA LEU A 263 -40.14 3.92 2.89
C LEU A 263 -39.13 3.39 1.86
N GLY A 264 -38.09 2.70 2.32
CA GLY A 264 -36.91 2.43 1.51
C GLY A 264 -36.10 3.70 1.23
N ARG A 265 -34.90 3.54 0.68
CA ARG A 265 -34.01 4.67 0.41
C ARG A 265 -34.63 5.64 -0.58
N LYS A 266 -34.63 6.93 -0.24
CA LYS A 266 -34.94 7.99 -1.22
C LYS A 266 -33.89 7.94 -2.33
N PRO A 267 -34.27 7.81 -3.61
CA PRO A 267 -33.32 7.95 -4.70
C PRO A 267 -32.71 9.35 -4.62
N SER A 268 -31.38 9.44 -4.53
CA SER A 268 -30.66 10.70 -4.56
C SER A 268 -30.94 11.39 -5.89
N GLY A 269 -31.45 12.63 -5.81
CA GLY A 269 -32.03 13.32 -6.94
C GLY A 269 -31.04 13.66 -8.07
N ALA A 270 -31.51 13.40 -9.29
CA ALA A 270 -31.20 14.06 -10.56
C ALA A 270 -29.78 13.93 -11.15
N THR A 271 -29.59 12.91 -11.99
CA THR A 271 -29.26 13.04 -13.43
C THR A 271 -29.35 11.66 -14.08
N ASN A 272 -29.93 11.60 -15.29
CA ASN A 272 -30.12 10.38 -16.10
C ASN A 272 -28.80 9.83 -16.68
N ASP A 273 -27.76 9.69 -15.85
CA ASP A 273 -26.66 8.80 -16.17
C ASP A 273 -26.79 7.61 -15.22
N SER A 274 -26.83 6.41 -15.78
CA SER A 274 -26.65 5.17 -15.05
C SER A 274 -25.29 5.20 -14.36
N LYS A 275 -25.19 5.88 -13.21
CA LYS A 275 -23.97 5.99 -12.41
C LYS A 275 -23.70 4.61 -11.85
N ILE A 276 -22.80 3.89 -12.52
CA ILE A 276 -22.30 2.62 -12.04
C ILE A 276 -21.58 2.91 -10.71
N ASP A 277 -22.00 2.25 -9.63
CA ASP A 277 -21.39 2.46 -8.31
C ASP A 277 -20.01 1.81 -8.28
N LEU A 278 -18.98 2.61 -7.97
CA LEU A 278 -17.61 2.12 -7.78
C LEU A 278 -17.57 0.98 -6.75
N GLY A 279 -18.38 1.09 -5.70
CA GLY A 279 -18.49 0.08 -4.66
C GLY A 279 -18.91 -1.28 -5.22
N ASP A 280 -19.85 -1.31 -6.16
CA ASP A 280 -20.32 -2.55 -6.77
C ASP A 280 -19.28 -3.11 -7.75
N ILE A 281 -18.66 -2.25 -8.54
CA ILE A 281 -17.61 -2.64 -9.51
C ILE A 281 -16.44 -3.33 -8.80
N VAL A 282 -15.93 -2.73 -7.73
CA VAL A 282 -14.78 -3.24 -6.97
C VAL A 282 -15.10 -4.59 -6.30
N ARG A 283 -16.36 -4.89 -6.06
CA ARG A 283 -16.81 -6.19 -5.53
C ARG A 283 -17.02 -7.23 -6.61
N GLU A 284 -17.18 -6.79 -7.86
CA GLU A 284 -17.37 -7.70 -8.99
C GLU A 284 -16.07 -8.25 -9.58
N ILE A 285 -14.95 -7.56 -9.40
CA ILE A 285 -13.63 -7.98 -9.90
C ILE A 285 -13.04 -9.20 -9.18
N ASP A 286 -12.27 -9.99 -9.94
CA ASP A 286 -11.71 -11.28 -9.48
C ASP A 286 -10.37 -11.14 -8.74
N GLU A 287 -9.60 -10.11 -9.06
CA GLU A 287 -8.29 -9.81 -8.48
C GLU A 287 -8.25 -8.33 -8.09
N LEU A 288 -7.76 -8.02 -6.88
CA LEU A 288 -7.67 -6.65 -6.37
C LEU A 288 -6.52 -6.48 -5.37
N VAL A 289 -5.80 -5.38 -5.51
CA VAL A 289 -4.91 -4.82 -4.48
C VAL A 289 -5.47 -3.48 -4.01
N VAL A 290 -5.50 -3.27 -2.68
CA VAL A 290 -5.96 -2.02 -2.07
C VAL A 290 -4.74 -1.22 -1.58
N LEU A 291 -4.67 0.04 -1.98
CA LEU A 291 -3.60 0.97 -1.61
C LEU A 291 -4.22 2.16 -0.88
N ASN A 292 -3.82 2.42 0.35
CA ASN A 292 -4.40 3.49 1.15
C ASN A 292 -3.34 4.54 1.47
N ASP A 293 -3.56 5.78 1.06
CA ASP A 293 -2.76 6.93 1.50
C ASP A 293 -3.37 7.57 2.75
N GLU A 294 -2.52 8.04 3.65
CA GLU A 294 -2.91 8.55 4.97
C GLU A 294 -3.77 7.56 5.79
N ALA A 295 -3.39 6.28 5.77
CA ALA A 295 -4.14 5.20 6.40
C ALA A 295 -4.25 5.25 7.95
N HIS A 296 -3.76 6.31 8.61
CA HIS A 296 -4.05 6.54 10.05
C HIS A 296 -5.55 6.74 10.31
N HIS A 297 -6.33 7.02 9.26
CA HIS A 297 -7.78 7.00 9.32
C HIS A 297 -8.39 5.59 9.49
N ILE A 298 -7.63 4.50 9.31
CA ILE A 298 -8.08 3.11 9.50
C ILE A 298 -7.60 2.57 10.86
N HIS A 299 -7.99 3.25 11.94
CA HIS A 299 -7.51 2.96 13.31
C HIS A 299 -8.50 2.15 14.17
N ASP A 300 -9.71 1.91 13.67
CA ASP A 300 -10.76 1.19 14.39
C ASP A 300 -11.54 0.29 13.42
N GLU A 301 -11.75 -0.96 13.82
CA GLU A 301 -12.52 -1.99 13.09
C GLU A 301 -13.97 -1.58 12.84
N LYS A 302 -14.51 -0.67 13.67
CA LYS A 302 -15.88 -0.17 13.55
C LYS A 302 -16.05 0.83 12.40
N LEU A 303 -14.95 1.39 11.90
CA LEU A 303 -14.98 2.39 10.84
C LEU A 303 -15.47 1.78 9.54
N ALA A 304 -16.29 2.54 8.81
CA ALA A 304 -16.83 2.15 7.52
C ALA A 304 -15.73 1.73 6.52
N TRP A 305 -14.55 2.34 6.60
CA TRP A 305 -13.40 1.96 5.77
C TRP A 305 -12.97 0.51 6.02
N PHE A 306 -12.68 0.14 7.26
CA PHE A 306 -12.21 -1.20 7.60
C PHE A 306 -13.24 -2.26 7.20
N LYS A 307 -14.51 -2.05 7.61
CA LYS A 307 -15.57 -3.01 7.32
C LYS A 307 -15.87 -3.13 5.83
N SER A 308 -15.64 -2.08 5.04
CA SER A 308 -15.85 -2.15 3.60
C SER A 308 -14.74 -2.93 2.89
N ILE A 309 -13.49 -2.79 3.33
CA ILE A 309 -12.41 -3.66 2.84
C ILE A 309 -12.69 -5.11 3.24
N GLN A 310 -13.18 -5.33 4.47
CA GLN A 310 -13.61 -6.66 4.93
C GLN A 310 -14.72 -7.24 4.04
N ASP A 311 -15.73 -6.44 3.70
CA ASP A 311 -16.82 -6.87 2.80
C ASP A 311 -16.33 -7.19 1.38
N ILE A 312 -15.42 -6.37 0.82
CA ILE A 312 -14.76 -6.66 -0.46
C ILE A 312 -14.03 -8.01 -0.38
N ASN A 313 -13.21 -8.22 0.65
CA ASN A 313 -12.49 -9.47 0.86
C ASN A 313 -13.44 -10.67 1.01
N ASN A 314 -14.53 -10.52 1.76
CA ASN A 314 -15.53 -11.57 1.95
C ASN A 314 -16.22 -11.95 0.65
N LYS A 315 -16.61 -10.97 -0.18
CA LYS A 315 -17.19 -11.23 -1.50
C LYS A 315 -16.20 -11.93 -2.44
N MET A 316 -14.93 -11.56 -2.40
CA MET A 316 -13.88 -12.28 -3.14
C MET A 316 -13.73 -13.73 -2.64
N LYS A 317 -13.75 -13.96 -1.31
CA LYS A 317 -13.74 -15.31 -0.72
C LYS A 317 -14.93 -16.15 -1.17
N MET A 318 -16.12 -15.57 -1.31
CA MET A 318 -17.29 -16.27 -1.84
C MET A 318 -17.12 -16.69 -3.31
N LYS A 319 -16.30 -15.98 -4.08
CA LYS A 319 -15.92 -16.31 -5.46
C LYS A 319 -14.75 -17.30 -5.56
N GLY A 320 -14.18 -17.72 -4.42
CA GLY A 320 -13.00 -18.59 -4.37
C GLY A 320 -11.67 -17.83 -4.54
N THR A 321 -11.68 -16.51 -4.54
CA THR A 321 -10.50 -15.65 -4.54
C THR A 321 -10.33 -14.97 -3.18
N GLN A 322 -9.38 -14.05 -3.02
CA GLN A 322 -9.26 -13.24 -1.81
C GLN A 322 -8.57 -11.92 -2.17
N LEU A 323 -8.65 -10.93 -1.28
CA LEU A 323 -7.90 -9.70 -1.46
C LEU A 323 -6.40 -10.04 -1.53
N SER A 324 -5.75 -9.69 -2.64
CA SER A 324 -4.37 -10.09 -2.91
C SER A 324 -3.39 -9.46 -1.93
N LEU A 325 -3.56 -8.16 -1.68
CA LEU A 325 -2.73 -7.35 -0.79
C LEU A 325 -3.45 -6.04 -0.44
N GLN A 326 -3.34 -5.61 0.81
CA GLN A 326 -3.60 -4.25 1.23
C GLN A 326 -2.30 -3.60 1.70
N VAL A 327 -1.97 -2.42 1.17
CA VAL A 327 -0.86 -1.60 1.64
C VAL A 327 -1.36 -0.26 2.16
N ASP A 328 -1.00 0.03 3.40
CA ASP A 328 -1.35 1.26 4.10
C ASP A 328 -0.09 2.11 4.29
N VAL A 329 -0.04 3.28 3.67
CA VAL A 329 1.04 4.25 3.90
C VAL A 329 0.55 5.39 4.79
N THR A 330 1.26 5.67 5.88
CA THR A 330 0.84 6.71 6.83
C THR A 330 2.00 7.26 7.65
N ALA A 331 1.92 8.53 8.05
CA ALA A 331 2.94 9.12 8.93
C ALA A 331 2.76 8.70 10.40
N THR A 332 1.52 8.40 10.80
CA THR A 332 1.13 8.20 12.20
C THR A 332 0.24 6.95 12.35
N PRO A 333 0.79 5.73 12.22
CA PRO A 333 0.02 4.49 12.37
C PRO A 333 -0.30 4.23 13.85
N ARG A 334 -1.20 5.02 14.43
CA ARG A 334 -1.59 4.92 15.83
C ARG A 334 -3.10 4.79 15.96
N HIS A 335 -3.51 3.93 16.89
CA HIS A 335 -4.88 3.86 17.38
C HIS A 335 -5.22 5.10 18.23
N ASN A 336 -6.51 5.34 18.48
CA ASN A 336 -6.97 6.46 19.33
C ASN A 336 -6.43 6.38 20.76
N ASN A 337 -6.10 5.18 21.24
CA ASN A 337 -5.46 4.96 22.54
C ASN A 337 -3.94 5.23 22.53
N GLY A 338 -3.37 5.66 21.41
CA GLY A 338 -1.95 5.97 21.23
C GLY A 338 -1.06 4.77 20.90
N ALA A 339 -1.58 3.53 20.92
CA ALA A 339 -0.85 2.34 20.55
C ALA A 339 -0.53 2.33 19.04
N ILE A 340 0.63 1.82 18.67
CA ILE A 340 1.04 1.71 17.26
C ILE A 340 0.34 0.51 16.62
N PHE A 341 -0.03 0.62 15.34
CA PHE A 341 -0.58 -0.49 14.58
C PHE A 341 0.42 -1.65 14.55
N VAL A 342 0.00 -2.82 15.04
CA VAL A 342 0.82 -4.03 15.10
C VAL A 342 1.21 -4.53 13.71
N GLN A 343 0.43 -4.15 12.69
CA GLN A 343 0.63 -4.42 11.26
C GLN A 343 1.78 -3.62 10.62
N THR A 344 2.45 -2.75 11.38
CA THR A 344 3.53 -1.91 10.83
C THR A 344 4.77 -2.75 10.56
N VAL A 345 5.13 -2.85 9.27
CA VAL A 345 6.23 -3.71 8.78
C VAL A 345 7.48 -2.93 8.41
N SER A 346 7.38 -1.63 8.15
CA SER A 346 8.50 -0.73 7.83
C SER A 346 8.27 0.66 8.43
N ASP A 347 9.34 1.40 8.77
CA ASP A 347 9.25 2.70 9.45
C ASP A 347 10.30 3.77 9.10
#